data_AF-A0A7S0A6N0-F1
#
_entry.id   AF-A0A7S0A6N0-F1
#
_cell.length_a   1.000
_cell.length_b   1.000
_cell.length_c   1.000
_cell.angle_alpha   90.00
_cell.angle_beta   90.00
_cell.angle_gamma   90.00
#
_symmetry.space_group_name_H-M   'P 1'
#
loop_
_entity.id
_entity.type
_entity.pdbx_description
1 polymer ?
#
loop_
_entity_poly.entity_id
_entity_poly.type
_entity_poly.pdbx_seq_one_letter_code
_entity_poly.pdbx_strand_id
1 'polypeptide(L)'
;MLALAVLAVVARGICSAEVKQTTPLDVQTQPATAPVALGAAAAQLGGERVCRRDECAALEDIGVHLLQTGHRLSDEDHAALGAEAGRRDLVLMHVPYNFGHTVEEVAMFGSGLENRDRGQQFLYSIGGYSGLERQANWSVVRRITRPGGEIWGHNNPDLQVTSHVTGCPLYYTPQKYWPEHIAAKYFGNKTIFGLLRDPYERLVAFFRGSIPSYGGSYLNFLQSCDVNGAVKKMMMDYLHGGNKFSSQCTFLPQAEFFDGPYGITLPVNNRLFPESMNKVLLEHGYGDFLIQQEDILHVSSCPDVWAADLDAETRALVKQVYARDFELLCKHFGYCDREENCCIYQVPAMCPAKLIKAGYEGRPL
;
A
#
# COMPACT_ATOMS: atom_id res chain seq x y z
N MET A 1 -11.64 55.66 1.68
CA MET A 1 -12.29 55.82 0.36
C MET A 1 -12.59 54.43 -0.20
N LEU A 2 -13.86 54.22 -0.53
CA LEU A 2 -14.55 53.20 -1.35
C LEU A 2 -13.78 51.91 -1.73
N ALA A 3 -14.26 50.69 -1.43
CA ALA A 3 -15.51 50.01 -1.85
C ALA A 3 -15.54 49.51 -3.31
N LEU A 4 -15.75 48.18 -3.42
CA LEU A 4 -16.39 47.36 -4.46
C LEU A 4 -15.99 47.52 -5.95
N ALA A 5 -15.74 46.38 -6.60
CA ALA A 5 -16.53 45.95 -7.77
C ALA A 5 -16.35 44.45 -8.08
N VAL A 6 -17.47 43.74 -8.03
CA VAL A 6 -17.75 42.46 -8.68
C VAL A 6 -18.17 42.76 -10.12
N LEU A 7 -17.73 41.95 -11.09
CA LEU A 7 -18.48 41.76 -12.34
C LEU A 7 -18.20 40.38 -12.95
N ALA A 8 -19.28 39.61 -13.06
CA ALA A 8 -19.41 38.37 -13.81
C ALA A 8 -19.51 38.67 -15.32
N VAL A 9 -19.18 37.70 -16.19
CA VAL A 9 -19.99 37.37 -17.39
C VAL A 9 -19.74 35.91 -17.80
N VAL A 10 -20.87 35.26 -18.07
CA VAL A 10 -21.17 33.93 -18.59
C VAL A 10 -20.95 33.86 -20.10
N ALA A 11 -20.50 32.73 -20.68
CA ALA A 11 -21.20 32.00 -21.75
C ALA A 11 -20.37 30.92 -22.49
N ARG A 12 -20.89 29.68 -22.42
CA ARG A 12 -21.24 28.74 -23.51
C ARG A 12 -20.22 28.33 -24.60
N GLY A 13 -20.04 27.00 -24.67
CA GLY A 13 -20.03 26.15 -25.89
C GLY A 13 -18.78 26.28 -26.78
N ILE A 14 -18.23 25.22 -27.39
CA ILE A 14 -18.86 24.29 -28.33
C ILE A 14 -17.88 23.11 -28.53
N CYS A 15 -18.42 21.88 -28.62
CA CYS A 15 -17.73 20.72 -29.17
C CYS A 15 -17.49 20.90 -30.67
N SER A 16 -16.28 20.66 -31.15
CA SER A 16 -16.02 20.28 -32.54
C SER A 16 -14.92 19.23 -32.61
N ALA A 17 -15.29 18.04 -33.05
CA ALA A 17 -14.38 17.01 -33.51
C ALA A 17 -13.97 17.33 -34.96
N GLU A 18 -12.66 17.37 -35.23
CA GLU A 18 -12.16 17.39 -36.60
C GLU A 18 -11.80 15.97 -37.04
N VAL A 19 -12.56 15.49 -38.03
CA VAL A 19 -12.21 14.41 -38.95
C VAL A 19 -11.26 15.00 -40.00
N LYS A 20 -10.10 14.38 -40.24
CA LYS A 20 -9.33 14.61 -41.47
C LYS A 20 -9.16 13.33 -42.28
N GLN A 21 -9.48 13.51 -43.55
CA GLN A 21 -9.62 12.56 -44.62
C GLN A 21 -8.27 12.00 -45.09
N THR A 22 -8.33 10.75 -45.55
CA THR A 22 -7.35 10.02 -46.34
C THR A 22 -7.49 10.33 -47.84
N THR A 23 -6.36 10.31 -48.57
CA THR A 23 -6.25 10.19 -50.06
C THR A 23 -4.79 9.84 -50.44
N PRO A 24 -4.46 9.30 -51.65
CA PRO A 24 -4.33 7.85 -51.86
C PRO A 24 -3.04 7.37 -52.59
N LEU A 25 -2.89 6.04 -52.61
CA LEU A 25 -2.34 5.08 -53.62
C LEU A 25 -1.26 5.47 -54.66
N ASP A 26 -0.24 4.60 -54.75
CA ASP A 26 0.21 3.86 -55.96
C ASP A 26 1.08 2.66 -55.47
N VAL A 27 0.71 1.37 -55.60
CA VAL A 27 0.53 0.43 -56.73
C VAL A 27 1.84 -0.03 -57.41
N GLN A 28 2.23 -1.30 -57.16
CA GLN A 28 2.68 -2.31 -58.16
C GLN A 28 2.89 -3.67 -57.46
N THR A 29 1.94 -4.63 -57.58
CA THR A 29 1.86 -5.80 -58.52
C THR A 29 2.59 -7.10 -58.06
N GLN A 30 1.81 -7.99 -57.42
CA GLN A 30 1.48 -9.44 -57.69
C GLN A 30 2.49 -10.39 -58.39
N PRO A 31 2.39 -11.77 -58.30
CA PRO A 31 1.17 -12.60 -58.05
C PRO A 31 1.25 -13.93 -57.23
N ALA A 32 0.08 -14.28 -56.65
CA ALA A 32 -0.68 -15.58 -56.64
C ALA A 32 -0.11 -16.85 -55.93
N THR A 33 -0.84 -17.75 -55.25
CA THR A 33 -2.25 -18.27 -55.25
C THR A 33 -2.60 -18.89 -53.86
N ALA A 34 -3.68 -18.52 -53.14
CA ALA A 34 -5.03 -19.16 -52.98
C ALA A 34 -5.12 -20.49 -52.16
N PRO A 35 -6.29 -20.90 -51.60
CA PRO A 35 -7.24 -20.19 -50.70
C PRO A 35 -7.78 -21.06 -49.52
N VAL A 36 -8.31 -20.46 -48.44
CA VAL A 36 -9.39 -21.05 -47.59
C VAL A 36 -10.31 -19.94 -47.07
N ALA A 37 -11.62 -20.07 -47.33
CA ALA A 37 -12.72 -19.18 -46.93
C ALA A 37 -13.10 -19.39 -45.44
N LEU A 38 -13.38 -18.37 -44.62
CA LEU A 38 -14.49 -17.41 -44.54
C LEU A 38 -15.84 -18.01 -44.08
N GLY A 39 -16.22 -17.63 -42.86
CA GLY A 39 -17.57 -17.74 -42.31
C GLY A 39 -17.75 -16.66 -41.24
N ALA A 40 -18.18 -15.48 -41.65
CA ALA A 40 -18.52 -14.35 -40.80
C ALA A 40 -20.04 -14.33 -40.53
N ALA A 41 -20.42 -14.03 -39.30
CA ALA A 41 -21.76 -13.56 -38.95
C ALA A 41 -21.61 -12.31 -38.07
N ALA A 42 -21.77 -11.15 -38.70
CA ALA A 42 -21.92 -9.87 -38.03
C ALA A 42 -23.42 -9.59 -37.89
N ALA A 43 -23.91 -9.47 -36.65
CA ALA A 43 -25.25 -9.00 -36.35
C ALA A 43 -25.18 -7.58 -35.80
N GLN A 44 -25.88 -6.68 -36.48
CA GLN A 44 -26.18 -5.31 -36.08
C GLN A 44 -26.94 -5.29 -34.75
N LEU A 45 -26.50 -4.48 -33.79
CA LEU A 45 -27.37 -3.91 -32.77
C LEU A 45 -26.94 -2.46 -32.48
N GLY A 46 -27.54 -1.55 -33.24
CA GLY A 46 -27.76 -0.18 -32.78
C GLY A 46 -28.96 -0.17 -31.83
N GLY A 47 -28.81 0.46 -30.68
CA GLY A 47 -29.88 0.61 -29.69
C GLY A 47 -29.41 1.46 -28.52
N GLU A 48 -29.67 2.77 -28.60
CA GLU A 48 -29.58 3.70 -27.48
C GLU A 48 -30.47 3.20 -26.34
N ARG A 49 -29.88 2.94 -25.17
CA ARG A 49 -30.63 2.69 -23.94
C ARG A 49 -30.81 4.00 -23.18
N VAL A 50 -32.01 4.55 -23.30
CA VAL A 50 -32.57 5.54 -22.38
C VAL A 50 -32.80 4.85 -21.03
N CYS A 51 -32.11 5.30 -19.97
CA CYS A 51 -32.45 4.89 -18.61
C CYS A 51 -33.78 5.53 -18.21
N ARG A 52 -34.84 4.71 -18.10
CA ARG A 52 -36.08 5.10 -17.41
C ARG A 52 -35.88 4.98 -15.90
N ARG A 53 -36.52 5.91 -15.17
CA ARG A 53 -36.25 6.23 -13.77
C ARG A 53 -37.04 5.39 -12.76
N ASP A 54 -37.75 4.35 -13.19
CA ASP A 54 -38.79 3.69 -12.38
C ASP A 54 -38.60 2.18 -12.15
N GLU A 55 -37.40 1.62 -12.34
CA GLU A 55 -37.12 0.20 -12.04
C GLU A 55 -35.90 0.06 -11.09
N CYS A 56 -36.06 0.58 -9.88
CA CYS A 56 -35.22 0.24 -8.72
C CYS A 56 -36.14 -0.29 -7.61
N ALA A 57 -36.70 -1.47 -7.79
CA ALA A 57 -37.34 -2.22 -6.71
C ALA A 57 -37.25 -3.72 -7.01
N ALA A 58 -36.93 -4.49 -5.97
CA ALA A 58 -36.84 -5.96 -5.92
C ALA A 58 -35.51 -6.59 -6.35
N LEU A 59 -34.51 -6.44 -5.47
CA LEU A 59 -33.56 -7.53 -5.16
C LEU A 59 -33.48 -7.64 -3.64
N GLU A 60 -34.53 -8.22 -3.06
CA GLU A 60 -34.48 -8.80 -1.72
C GLU A 60 -34.06 -10.27 -1.84
N ASP A 61 -33.23 -10.69 -0.89
CA ASP A 61 -33.02 -12.06 -0.44
C ASP A 61 -32.10 -12.99 -1.26
N ILE A 62 -30.79 -12.74 -1.15
CA ILE A 62 -29.80 -13.82 -1.07
C ILE A 62 -29.02 -13.61 0.22
N GLY A 63 -29.45 -14.31 1.27
CA GLY A 63 -28.77 -14.39 2.57
C GLY A 63 -27.37 -15.00 2.42
N VAL A 64 -26.37 -14.13 2.26
CA VAL A 64 -24.97 -14.48 2.51
C VAL A 64 -24.76 -14.44 4.02
N HIS A 65 -24.82 -15.60 4.66
CA HIS A 65 -24.30 -15.73 6.03
C HIS A 65 -22.77 -15.55 5.99
N LEU A 66 -22.35 -14.30 6.16
CA LEU A 66 -20.99 -13.95 6.55
C LEU A 66 -20.78 -14.45 7.99
N LEU A 67 -20.18 -15.63 8.13
CA LEU A 67 -19.52 -16.03 9.37
C LEU A 67 -18.28 -15.15 9.53
N GLN A 68 -18.48 -13.91 10.00
CA GLN A 68 -17.41 -13.11 10.59
C GLN A 68 -17.09 -13.72 11.95
N THR A 69 -16.16 -14.67 12.00
CA THR A 69 -15.48 -15.00 13.26
C THR A 69 -14.46 -13.90 13.54
N GLY A 70 -14.95 -12.69 13.80
CA GLY A 70 -14.14 -11.66 14.43
C GLY A 70 -13.94 -12.09 15.87
N HIS A 71 -12.71 -12.40 16.26
CA HIS A 71 -12.34 -12.41 17.67
C HIS A 71 -12.44 -10.98 18.18
N ARG A 72 -13.66 -10.60 18.60
CA ARG A 72 -13.92 -9.35 19.29
C ARG A 72 -13.31 -9.54 20.68
N LEU A 73 -12.25 -8.79 20.99
CA LEU A 73 -11.77 -8.67 22.36
C LEU A 73 -12.97 -8.30 23.23
N SER A 74 -13.08 -8.91 24.41
CA SER A 74 -14.24 -8.67 25.26
C SER A 74 -14.20 -7.24 25.79
N ASP A 75 -15.38 -6.65 26.06
CA ASP A 75 -15.45 -5.31 26.66
C ASP A 75 -14.73 -5.26 28.04
N GLU A 76 -14.58 -6.41 28.70
CA GLU A 76 -13.80 -6.58 29.94
C GLU A 76 -12.29 -6.44 29.70
N ASP A 77 -11.75 -6.97 28.59
CA ASP A 77 -10.35 -6.79 28.20
C ASP A 77 -10.03 -5.32 27.90
N HIS A 78 -10.96 -4.60 27.27
CA HIS A 78 -10.83 -3.17 27.00
C HIS A 78 -10.83 -2.32 28.29
N ALA A 79 -11.64 -2.68 29.28
CA ALA A 79 -11.74 -1.93 30.54
C ALA A 79 -10.50 -2.13 31.45
N ALA A 80 -9.95 -3.35 31.50
CA ALA A 80 -8.75 -3.65 32.27
C ALA A 80 -7.50 -2.92 31.72
N LEU A 81 -7.42 -2.71 30.40
CA LEU A 81 -6.32 -1.98 29.75
C LEU A 81 -6.41 -0.46 29.92
N GLY A 82 -7.56 0.09 30.33
CA GLY A 82 -7.76 1.54 30.47
C GLY A 82 -7.23 2.14 31.78
N ALA A 83 -7.05 1.35 32.83
CA ALA A 83 -6.69 1.85 34.16
C ALA A 83 -5.18 2.15 34.34
N GLU A 84 -4.33 1.57 33.49
CA GLU A 84 -2.93 1.96 33.29
C GLU A 84 -2.71 2.37 31.82
N ALA A 85 -3.46 3.37 31.33
CA ALA A 85 -3.21 3.88 29.98
C ALA A 85 -1.74 4.31 29.88
N GLY A 86 -0.94 3.52 29.15
CA GLY A 86 0.49 3.70 29.01
C GLY A 86 0.85 5.12 28.56
N ARG A 87 2.10 5.53 28.79
CA ARG A 87 2.56 6.82 28.29
C ARG A 87 2.54 6.78 26.76
N ARG A 88 1.90 7.76 26.12
CA ARG A 88 1.96 7.97 24.66
C ARG A 88 3.38 8.32 24.20
N ASP A 89 4.21 7.31 24.07
CA ASP A 89 5.65 7.41 23.85
C ASP A 89 6.09 6.80 22.52
N LEU A 90 5.17 6.46 21.61
CA LEU A 90 5.50 5.83 20.33
C LEU A 90 5.84 6.86 19.24
N VAL A 91 6.71 6.44 18.31
CA VAL A 91 6.97 7.08 17.02
C VAL A 91 7.21 6.01 15.95
N LEU A 92 6.57 6.16 14.79
CA LEU A 92 6.70 5.21 13.70
C LEU A 92 7.98 5.46 12.90
N MET A 93 8.75 4.39 12.68
CA MET A 93 9.66 4.24 11.56
C MET A 93 8.91 3.62 10.39
N HIS A 94 8.64 4.39 9.34
CA HIS A 94 7.91 3.89 8.19
C HIS A 94 8.79 2.96 7.35
N VAL A 95 8.41 1.67 7.30
CA VAL A 95 9.01 0.69 6.40
C VAL A 95 8.07 0.49 5.20
N PRO A 96 8.51 0.77 3.96
CA PRO A 96 7.64 0.70 2.78
C PRO A 96 6.96 -0.67 2.59
N TYR A 97 5.67 -0.63 2.24
CA TYR A 97 4.77 -1.78 2.12
C TYR A 97 4.66 -2.65 3.37
N ASN A 98 4.72 -2.08 4.57
CA ASN A 98 4.43 -2.81 5.80
C ASN A 98 3.20 -2.26 6.53
N PHE A 99 2.20 -1.78 5.78
CA PHE A 99 1.00 -1.12 6.33
C PHE A 99 1.29 0.15 7.16
N GLY A 100 2.47 0.75 7.02
CA GLY A 100 2.83 2.02 7.67
C GLY A 100 1.83 3.14 7.38
N HIS A 101 1.36 3.23 6.12
CA HIS A 101 0.33 4.21 5.71
C HIS A 101 -0.97 4.05 6.50
N THR A 102 -1.44 2.82 6.74
CA THR A 102 -2.61 2.56 7.58
C THR A 102 -2.42 3.11 8.99
N VAL A 103 -1.24 2.86 9.59
CA VAL A 103 -0.92 3.33 10.94
C VAL A 103 -0.86 4.85 11.00
N GLU A 104 -0.22 5.49 10.03
CA GLU A 104 -0.12 6.96 9.92
C GLU A 104 -1.47 7.63 9.76
N GLU A 105 -2.36 7.01 8.97
CA GLU A 105 -3.71 7.50 8.73
C GLU A 105 -4.58 7.42 9.98
N VAL A 106 -4.64 6.25 10.63
CA VAL A 106 -5.41 6.07 11.87
C VAL A 106 -4.86 6.94 12.99
N ALA A 107 -3.54 7.11 13.07
CA ALA A 107 -2.92 7.99 14.06
C ALA A 107 -3.33 9.47 13.87
N MET A 108 -3.39 9.93 12.63
CA MET A 108 -3.65 11.34 12.31
C MET A 108 -5.14 11.70 12.23
N PHE A 109 -5.97 10.81 11.68
CA PHE A 109 -7.38 11.06 11.37
C PHE A 109 -8.35 10.24 12.23
N GLY A 110 -7.90 9.11 12.76
CA GLY A 110 -8.74 8.14 13.46
C GLY A 110 -9.18 6.99 12.58
N SER A 111 -9.88 6.04 13.19
CA SER A 111 -10.43 4.85 12.54
C SER A 111 -11.80 5.13 11.91
N GLY A 112 -12.20 4.32 10.94
CA GLY A 112 -13.45 4.35 10.20
C GLY A 112 -13.28 4.81 8.75
N LEU A 113 -14.19 4.34 7.88
CA LEU A 113 -14.18 4.62 6.43
C LEU A 113 -14.08 6.11 6.07
N GLU A 114 -14.79 6.98 6.79
CA GLU A 114 -14.72 8.44 6.53
C GLU A 114 -13.32 9.00 6.79
N ASN A 115 -12.69 8.59 7.88
CA ASN A 115 -11.33 9.01 8.23
C ASN A 115 -10.31 8.44 7.26
N ARG A 116 -10.54 7.21 6.79
CA ARG A 116 -9.73 6.58 5.75
C ARG A 116 -9.77 7.35 4.45
N ASP A 117 -10.96 7.67 3.96
CA ASP A 117 -11.11 8.41 2.70
C ASP A 117 -10.50 9.82 2.80
N ARG A 118 -10.63 10.47 3.97
CA ARG A 118 -9.96 11.75 4.25
C ARG A 118 -8.43 11.62 4.26
N GLY A 119 -7.91 10.54 4.84
CA GLY A 119 -6.49 10.24 4.87
C GLY A 119 -5.91 10.01 3.47
N GLN A 120 -6.58 9.20 2.66
CA GLN A 120 -6.22 9.00 1.25
C GLN A 120 -6.24 10.31 0.46
N GLN A 121 -7.27 11.14 0.61
CA GLN A 121 -7.33 12.45 -0.04
C GLN A 121 -6.14 13.34 0.36
N PHE A 122 -5.79 13.36 1.65
CA PHE A 122 -4.62 14.09 2.12
C PHE A 122 -3.34 13.54 1.51
N LEU A 123 -3.14 12.22 1.52
CA LEU A 123 -1.98 11.56 0.93
C LEU A 123 -1.84 11.89 -0.57
N TYR A 124 -2.92 11.82 -1.35
CA TYR A 124 -2.90 12.23 -2.75
C TYR A 124 -2.59 13.72 -2.92
N SER A 125 -3.04 14.58 -2.01
CA SER A 125 -2.76 16.03 -2.07
C SER A 125 -1.28 16.39 -1.89
N ILE A 126 -0.46 15.47 -1.37
CA ILE A 126 0.98 15.64 -1.14
C ILE A 126 1.84 14.79 -2.09
N GLY A 127 1.25 14.29 -3.19
CA GLY A 127 1.92 13.51 -4.23
C GLY A 127 1.72 12.00 -4.14
N GLY A 128 0.85 11.55 -3.23
CA GLY A 128 0.44 10.15 -3.09
C GLY A 128 1.58 9.25 -2.61
N TYR A 129 1.54 8.00 -3.04
CA TYR A 129 2.59 7.02 -2.74
C TYR A 129 3.87 7.28 -3.55
N SER A 130 3.76 8.01 -4.66
CA SER A 130 4.71 8.11 -5.76
C SER A 130 5.78 9.20 -5.64
N GLY A 131 5.83 9.91 -4.52
CA GLY A 131 6.82 10.95 -4.27
C GLY A 131 6.17 12.32 -4.07
N LEU A 132 7.01 13.35 -3.98
CA LEU A 132 6.60 14.65 -3.49
C LEU A 132 6.32 15.62 -4.63
N GLU A 133 5.12 15.55 -5.21
CA GLU A 133 4.64 16.64 -6.08
C GLU A 133 4.40 17.92 -5.28
N ARG A 134 4.04 17.77 -4.00
CA ARG A 134 3.80 18.85 -3.07
C ARG A 134 4.16 18.44 -1.65
N GLN A 135 4.92 19.29 -0.97
CA GLN A 135 5.15 19.12 0.46
C GLN A 135 4.00 19.72 1.29
N ALA A 136 3.57 19.00 2.31
CA ALA A 136 2.67 19.47 3.33
C ALA A 136 3.33 20.61 4.14
N ASN A 137 2.51 21.52 4.63
CA ASN A 137 2.95 22.54 5.59
C ASN A 137 2.41 22.21 6.97
N TRP A 138 3.21 22.41 8.02
CA TRP A 138 2.81 22.19 9.42
C TRP A 138 1.47 22.86 9.79
N SER A 139 1.18 24.05 9.27
CA SER A 139 -0.11 24.72 9.49
C SER A 139 -1.30 23.95 8.93
N VAL A 140 -1.14 23.32 7.76
CA VAL A 140 -2.17 22.48 7.13
C VAL A 140 -2.33 21.20 7.93
N VAL A 141 -1.22 20.50 8.20
CA VAL A 141 -1.23 19.22 8.92
C VAL A 141 -1.89 19.37 10.29
N ARG A 142 -1.44 20.33 11.10
CA ARG A 142 -2.02 20.57 12.45
C ARG A 142 -3.50 20.93 12.42
N ARG A 143 -3.98 21.59 11.36
CA ARG A 143 -5.40 21.96 11.22
C ARG A 143 -6.27 20.74 10.92
N ILE A 144 -5.73 19.74 10.21
CA ILE A 144 -6.49 18.57 9.78
C ILE A 144 -6.30 17.37 10.70
N THR A 145 -5.20 17.28 11.47
CA THR A 145 -5.02 16.25 12.50
C THR A 145 -6.12 16.34 13.54
N ARG A 146 -6.70 15.19 13.92
CA ARG A 146 -7.72 15.15 14.98
C ARG A 146 -7.12 15.57 16.33
N PRO A 147 -7.93 16.06 17.29
CA PRO A 147 -7.46 16.29 18.65
C PRO A 147 -6.81 15.02 19.24
N GLY A 148 -5.59 15.15 19.75
CA GLY A 148 -4.81 14.02 20.28
C GLY A 148 -4.23 13.08 19.22
N GLY A 149 -4.39 13.37 17.92
CA GLY A 149 -3.77 12.61 16.85
C GLY A 149 -2.25 12.79 16.80
N GLU A 150 -1.55 11.81 16.25
CA GLU A 150 -0.10 11.84 16.06
C GLU A 150 0.25 12.04 14.58
N ILE A 151 1.36 12.72 14.33
CA ILE A 151 1.85 13.05 12.99
C ILE A 151 3.13 12.27 12.72
N TRP A 152 2.95 11.06 12.20
CA TRP A 152 4.02 10.09 11.97
C TRP A 152 4.38 9.95 10.48
N GLY A 153 5.62 9.54 10.25
CA GLY A 153 6.21 9.14 8.96
C GLY A 153 5.81 10.05 7.80
N HIS A 154 5.09 9.51 6.81
CA HIS A 154 4.73 10.23 5.59
C HIS A 154 3.95 11.53 5.87
N ASN A 155 3.12 11.54 6.92
CA ASN A 155 2.30 12.69 7.30
C ASN A 155 3.10 13.82 7.97
N ASN A 156 4.37 13.58 8.34
CA ASN A 156 5.23 14.58 8.94
C ASN A 156 5.94 15.45 7.88
N PRO A 157 5.65 16.77 7.81
CA PRO A 157 6.27 17.67 6.82
C PRO A 157 7.79 17.66 6.81
N ASP A 158 8.45 17.46 7.96
CA ASP A 158 9.91 17.49 8.05
C ASP A 158 10.55 16.25 7.39
N LEU A 159 9.78 15.16 7.24
CA LEU A 159 10.24 13.92 6.60
C LEU A 159 9.96 13.88 5.10
N GLN A 160 9.23 14.88 4.60
CA GLN A 160 8.91 15.05 3.18
C GLN A 160 10.04 15.76 2.42
N VAL A 161 11.25 15.78 2.94
CA VAL A 161 12.43 16.24 2.21
C VAL A 161 13.17 15.04 1.62
N THR A 162 13.88 15.26 0.52
CA THR A 162 14.70 14.21 -0.11
C THR A 162 16.05 14.11 0.58
N SER A 163 16.47 12.89 0.95
CA SER A 163 17.82 12.64 1.45
C SER A 163 18.85 12.93 0.35
N HIS A 164 19.87 13.72 0.69
CA HIS A 164 21.01 13.96 -0.19
C HIS A 164 21.89 12.71 -0.36
N VAL A 165 21.75 11.71 0.50
CA VAL A 165 22.53 10.46 0.45
C VAL A 165 21.86 9.44 -0.44
N THR A 166 20.54 9.24 -0.29
CA THR A 166 19.82 8.16 -0.98
C THR A 166 19.03 8.64 -2.19
N GLY A 167 18.72 9.94 -2.29
CA GLY A 167 17.83 10.49 -3.31
C GLY A 167 16.35 10.15 -3.08
N CYS A 168 15.99 9.56 -1.93
CA CYS A 168 14.62 9.19 -1.57
C CYS A 168 14.05 10.16 -0.53
N PRO A 169 12.71 10.30 -0.40
CA PRO A 169 12.10 10.99 0.73
C PRO A 169 12.57 10.41 2.07
N LEU A 170 12.75 11.24 3.10
CA LEU A 170 13.22 10.75 4.41
C LEU A 170 12.27 9.69 4.99
N TYR A 171 10.95 9.84 4.84
CA TYR A 171 9.99 8.85 5.34
C TYR A 171 10.10 7.46 4.67
N TYR A 172 10.81 7.29 3.55
CA TYR A 172 11.13 5.96 2.96
C TYR A 172 12.61 5.59 3.11
N THR A 173 13.40 6.42 3.77
CA THR A 173 14.83 6.25 3.92
C THR A 173 15.15 5.73 5.32
N PRO A 174 16.05 4.75 5.48
CA PRO A 174 16.56 4.41 6.81
C PRO A 174 17.22 5.62 7.49
N GLN A 175 16.87 5.84 8.75
CA GLN A 175 17.31 6.95 9.60
C GLN A 175 18.82 7.15 9.71
N LYS A 176 19.62 6.10 9.51
CA LYS A 176 21.09 6.24 9.44
C LYS A 176 21.56 7.14 8.30
N TYR A 177 20.67 7.47 7.35
CA TYR A 177 20.90 8.40 6.24
C TYR A 177 20.12 9.72 6.37
N TRP A 178 19.52 9.99 7.53
CA TRP A 178 18.83 11.26 7.79
C TRP A 178 19.80 12.30 8.35
N PRO A 179 19.56 13.60 8.14
CA PRO A 179 20.24 14.64 8.92
C PRO A 179 19.96 14.44 10.42
N GLU A 180 21.02 14.42 11.23
CA GLU A 180 20.94 14.11 12.67
C GLU A 180 19.92 14.98 13.41
N HIS A 181 19.88 16.28 13.11
CA HIS A 181 18.93 17.20 13.74
C HIS A 181 17.46 16.90 13.40
N ILE A 182 17.17 16.35 12.21
CA ILE A 182 15.81 15.92 11.84
C ILE A 182 15.45 14.64 12.59
N ALA A 183 16.35 13.66 12.62
CA ALA A 183 16.14 12.41 13.35
C ALA A 183 15.96 12.66 14.85
N ALA A 184 16.83 13.46 15.47
CA ALA A 184 16.74 13.83 16.89
C ALA A 184 15.42 14.53 17.22
N LYS A 185 14.94 15.43 16.34
CA LYS A 185 13.66 16.13 16.51
C LYS A 185 12.46 15.19 16.37
N TYR A 186 12.48 14.28 15.39
CA TYR A 186 11.36 13.39 15.09
C TYR A 186 11.24 12.26 16.10
N PHE A 187 12.34 11.56 16.40
CA PHE A 187 12.36 10.44 17.33
C PHE A 187 12.43 10.90 18.79
N GLY A 188 13.25 11.89 19.09
CA GLY A 188 13.45 12.38 20.45
C GLY A 188 13.77 11.24 21.42
N ASN A 189 12.99 11.17 22.50
CA ASN A 189 13.05 10.14 23.54
C ASN A 189 11.86 9.16 23.47
N LYS A 190 11.25 9.01 22.29
CA LYS A 190 10.14 8.08 22.05
C LYS A 190 10.66 6.67 21.74
N THR A 191 9.82 5.68 21.99
CA THR A 191 9.98 4.30 21.57
C THR A 191 9.73 4.19 20.06
N ILE A 192 10.75 3.78 19.31
CA ILE A 192 10.71 3.71 17.84
C ILE A 192 10.16 2.34 17.45
N PHE A 193 8.94 2.34 16.92
CA PHE A 193 8.31 1.11 16.44
C PHE A 193 8.30 1.05 14.92
N GLY A 194 8.25 -0.16 14.38
CA GLY A 194 8.13 -0.39 12.95
C GLY A 194 7.57 -1.77 12.67
N LEU A 195 6.81 -1.90 11.60
CA LEU A 195 6.24 -3.18 11.19
C LEU A 195 7.30 -3.99 10.44
N LEU A 196 7.43 -5.27 10.77
CA LEU A 196 8.34 -6.19 10.10
C LEU A 196 7.52 -7.28 9.40
N ARG A 197 7.71 -7.38 8.09
CA ARG A 197 6.93 -8.19 7.15
C ARG A 197 7.77 -9.30 6.54
N ASP A 198 7.13 -10.41 6.20
CA ASP A 198 7.80 -11.50 5.48
C ASP A 198 8.33 -11.02 4.11
N PRO A 199 9.62 -11.24 3.78
CA PRO A 199 10.20 -10.74 2.54
C PRO A 199 9.48 -11.22 1.27
N TYR A 200 9.02 -12.47 1.22
CA TYR A 200 8.31 -12.97 0.05
C TYR A 200 6.98 -12.25 -0.11
N GLU A 201 6.21 -12.19 0.97
CA GLU A 201 4.88 -11.60 0.99
C GLU A 201 4.93 -10.08 0.74
N ARG A 202 5.96 -9.38 1.23
CA ARG A 202 6.26 -7.97 0.91
C ARG A 202 6.49 -7.74 -0.59
N LEU A 203 7.27 -8.61 -1.24
CA LEU A 203 7.56 -8.50 -2.68
C LEU A 203 6.34 -8.85 -3.54
N VAL A 204 5.51 -9.80 -3.11
CA VAL A 204 4.20 -10.01 -3.72
C VAL A 204 3.33 -8.76 -3.60
N ALA A 205 3.34 -8.08 -2.45
CA ALA A 205 2.61 -6.82 -2.31
C ALA A 205 3.14 -5.71 -3.23
N PHE A 206 4.45 -5.59 -3.44
CA PHE A 206 5.00 -4.68 -4.47
C PHE A 206 4.43 -4.98 -5.85
N PHE A 207 4.42 -6.25 -6.25
CA PHE A 207 3.86 -6.66 -7.54
C PHE A 207 2.38 -6.31 -7.66
N ARG A 208 1.58 -6.66 -6.65
CA ARG A 208 0.14 -6.42 -6.63
C ARG A 208 -0.21 -4.93 -6.58
N GLY A 209 0.66 -4.10 -6.00
CA GLY A 209 0.53 -2.65 -6.04
C GLY A 209 0.89 -2.06 -7.40
N SER A 210 2.02 -2.49 -7.98
CA SER A 210 2.57 -2.00 -9.25
C SER A 210 2.57 -0.46 -9.38
N ILE A 211 2.86 0.24 -8.28
CA ILE A 211 2.87 1.71 -8.23
C ILE A 211 4.24 2.20 -8.74
N PRO A 212 4.32 2.95 -9.88
CA PRO A 212 5.56 3.18 -10.61
C PRO A 212 6.77 3.65 -9.81
N SER A 213 6.59 4.51 -8.82
CA SER A 213 7.66 5.00 -7.95
C SER A 213 7.57 4.50 -6.51
N TYR A 214 6.58 3.69 -6.18
CA TYR A 214 6.46 3.04 -4.87
C TYR A 214 6.46 1.53 -5.09
N GLY A 215 7.63 0.91 -5.15
CA GLY A 215 7.75 -0.52 -5.46
C GLY A 215 7.83 -0.86 -6.95
N GLY A 216 7.80 0.12 -7.86
CA GLY A 216 8.03 -0.07 -9.30
C GLY A 216 6.77 -0.36 -10.12
N SER A 217 6.89 -0.27 -11.45
CA SER A 217 5.82 -0.61 -12.41
C SER A 217 6.13 -1.92 -13.10
N TYR A 218 5.26 -2.91 -12.96
CA TYR A 218 5.40 -4.24 -13.54
C TYR A 218 4.18 -4.61 -14.39
N LEU A 219 3.63 -3.63 -15.11
CA LEU A 219 2.37 -3.77 -15.86
C LEU A 219 2.34 -4.97 -16.81
N ASN A 220 3.46 -5.31 -17.45
CA ASN A 220 3.55 -6.48 -18.34
C ASN A 220 3.29 -7.80 -17.59
N PHE A 221 3.78 -7.92 -16.36
CA PHE A 221 3.54 -9.09 -15.51
C PHE A 221 2.16 -9.04 -14.86
N LEU A 222 1.65 -7.84 -14.57
CA LEU A 222 0.34 -7.66 -13.97
C LEU A 222 -0.79 -8.13 -14.88
N GLN A 223 -0.65 -7.97 -16.20
CA GLN A 223 -1.62 -8.44 -17.20
C GLN A 223 -1.85 -9.96 -17.16
N SER A 224 -0.82 -10.74 -16.87
CA SER A 224 -0.87 -12.20 -16.77
C SER A 224 -0.89 -12.71 -15.31
N CYS A 225 -0.89 -11.80 -14.33
CA CYS A 225 -0.65 -12.11 -12.93
C CYS A 225 0.61 -12.97 -12.69
N ASP A 226 1.68 -12.76 -13.47
CA ASP A 226 2.96 -13.47 -13.31
C ASP A 226 3.81 -12.89 -12.17
N VAL A 227 3.41 -13.20 -10.94
CA VAL A 227 4.12 -12.74 -9.73
C VAL A 227 5.55 -13.27 -9.66
N ASN A 228 5.80 -14.50 -10.12
CA ASN A 228 7.12 -15.10 -10.08
C ASN A 228 8.09 -14.36 -11.01
N GLY A 229 7.69 -14.13 -12.27
CA GLY A 229 8.48 -13.36 -13.23
C GLY A 229 8.73 -11.93 -12.75
N ALA A 230 7.72 -11.27 -12.16
CA ALA A 230 7.86 -9.92 -11.63
C ALA A 230 8.88 -9.86 -10.47
N VAL A 231 8.74 -10.73 -9.47
CA VAL A 231 9.63 -10.76 -8.29
C VAL A 231 11.05 -11.17 -8.69
N LYS A 232 11.20 -12.15 -9.61
CA LYS A 232 12.51 -12.51 -10.17
C LYS A 232 13.18 -11.30 -10.81
N LYS A 233 12.44 -10.54 -11.64
CA LYS A 233 12.95 -9.30 -12.24
C LYS A 233 13.31 -8.26 -11.17
N MET A 234 12.48 -8.03 -10.16
CA MET A 234 12.77 -7.11 -9.06
C MET A 234 14.12 -7.41 -8.40
N MET A 235 14.38 -8.68 -8.06
CA MET A 235 15.61 -9.09 -7.38
C MET A 235 16.82 -8.97 -8.30
N MET A 236 16.67 -9.33 -9.58
CA MET A 236 17.74 -9.17 -10.56
C MET A 236 18.09 -7.70 -10.80
N ASP A 237 17.09 -6.83 -10.90
CA ASP A 237 17.29 -5.38 -11.03
C ASP A 237 17.98 -4.82 -9.77
N TYR A 238 17.63 -5.30 -8.57
CA TYR A 238 18.30 -4.89 -7.33
C TYR A 238 19.78 -5.33 -7.27
N LEU A 239 20.05 -6.60 -7.59
CA LEU A 239 21.41 -7.18 -7.52
C LEU A 239 22.35 -6.61 -8.59
N HIS A 240 21.82 -6.30 -9.79
CA HIS A 240 22.65 -5.89 -10.94
C HIS A 240 22.53 -4.40 -11.30
N GLY A 241 21.53 -3.69 -10.80
CA GLY A 241 21.25 -2.29 -11.17
C GLY A 241 22.23 -1.27 -10.58
N GLY A 242 23.10 -1.67 -9.65
CA GLY A 242 24.13 -0.81 -9.04
C GLY A 242 23.61 0.29 -8.10
N ASN A 243 22.30 0.60 -8.12
CA ASN A 243 21.66 1.55 -7.21
C ASN A 243 20.61 0.87 -6.33
N LYS A 244 21.01 0.52 -5.10
CA LYS A 244 20.12 -0.07 -4.09
C LYS A 244 19.01 0.87 -3.59
N PHE A 245 19.13 2.18 -3.84
CA PHE A 245 18.15 3.21 -3.48
C PHE A 245 17.12 3.48 -4.60
N SER A 246 17.12 2.67 -5.66
CA SER A 246 16.14 2.76 -6.73
C SER A 246 14.70 2.60 -6.22
N SER A 247 13.74 3.11 -7.01
CA SER A 247 12.31 3.09 -6.69
C SER A 247 11.97 3.71 -5.34
N GLN A 248 12.53 4.89 -5.07
CA GLN A 248 12.33 5.61 -3.79
C GLN A 248 12.68 4.77 -2.56
N CYS A 249 13.75 3.99 -2.62
CA CYS A 249 14.25 3.18 -1.50
C CYS A 249 13.29 2.06 -1.04
N THR A 250 12.21 1.77 -1.77
CA THR A 250 11.23 0.76 -1.33
C THR A 250 11.81 -0.63 -1.29
N PHE A 251 12.73 -0.98 -2.20
CA PHE A 251 13.37 -2.29 -2.27
C PHE A 251 14.49 -2.52 -1.24
N LEU A 252 14.77 -1.56 -0.35
CA LEU A 252 15.75 -1.78 0.70
C LEU A 252 15.27 -2.92 1.63
N PRO A 253 16.19 -3.80 2.08
CA PRO A 253 15.94 -4.71 3.18
C PRO A 253 15.44 -3.96 4.41
N GLN A 254 14.43 -4.51 5.08
CA GLN A 254 13.80 -3.91 6.24
C GLN A 254 14.81 -3.81 7.40
N ALA A 255 15.79 -4.71 7.45
CA ALA A 255 16.88 -4.67 8.42
C ALA A 255 17.66 -3.35 8.40
N GLU A 256 17.70 -2.63 7.28
CA GLU A 256 18.37 -1.33 7.20
C GLU A 256 17.71 -0.28 8.12
N PHE A 257 16.41 -0.42 8.42
CA PHE A 257 15.65 0.46 9.32
C PHE A 257 15.82 0.10 10.80
N PHE A 258 16.43 -1.04 11.11
CA PHE A 258 16.80 -1.43 12.49
C PHE A 258 18.19 -0.93 12.89
N ASP A 259 18.98 -0.44 11.92
CA ASP A 259 20.38 -0.06 12.16
C ASP A 259 20.55 1.36 12.70
N GLY A 260 21.61 1.59 13.48
CA GLY A 260 22.00 2.92 13.94
C GLY A 260 21.24 3.41 15.20
N PRO A 261 21.51 4.65 15.64
CA PRO A 261 21.05 5.14 16.95
C PRO A 261 19.54 5.37 17.04
N TYR A 262 18.86 5.52 15.89
CA TYR A 262 17.41 5.71 15.80
C TYR A 262 16.71 4.49 15.16
N GLY A 263 17.33 3.30 15.25
CA GLY A 263 16.76 2.03 14.77
C GLY A 263 15.43 1.68 15.42
N ILE A 264 14.63 0.90 14.69
CA ILE A 264 13.43 0.27 15.27
C ILE A 264 13.84 -0.54 16.50
N THR A 265 13.28 -0.18 17.66
CA THR A 265 13.47 -0.88 18.93
C THR A 265 12.28 -1.75 19.30
N LEU A 266 11.09 -1.43 18.78
CA LEU A 266 9.86 -2.19 18.97
C LEU A 266 9.32 -2.73 17.64
N PRO A 267 9.68 -3.96 17.23
CA PRO A 267 9.16 -4.56 16.02
C PRO A 267 7.72 -5.05 16.19
N VAL A 268 6.85 -4.71 15.24
CA VAL A 268 5.45 -5.15 15.18
C VAL A 268 5.30 -6.24 14.14
N ASN A 269 4.67 -7.35 14.52
CA ASN A 269 4.52 -8.53 13.67
C ASN A 269 3.48 -8.29 12.57
N ASN A 270 3.92 -8.13 11.32
CA ASN A 270 2.99 -7.85 10.24
C ASN A 270 2.14 -9.05 9.81
N ARG A 271 2.53 -10.29 10.13
CA ARG A 271 1.72 -11.50 9.82
C ARG A 271 0.38 -11.53 10.58
N LEU A 272 0.31 -10.83 11.70
CA LEU A 272 -0.86 -10.74 12.59
C LEU A 272 -1.50 -9.35 12.56
N PHE A 273 -1.35 -8.60 11.46
CA PHE A 273 -1.94 -7.27 11.34
C PHE A 273 -3.45 -7.39 11.04
N PRO A 274 -4.34 -6.60 11.69
CA PRO A 274 -4.05 -5.45 12.55
C PRO A 274 -3.86 -5.77 14.05
N GLU A 275 -4.16 -6.99 14.50
CA GLU A 275 -4.19 -7.36 15.92
C GLU A 275 -2.87 -7.07 16.64
N SER A 276 -1.73 -7.40 16.04
CA SER A 276 -0.40 -7.14 16.63
C SER A 276 -0.11 -5.66 16.83
N MET A 277 -0.56 -4.80 15.91
CA MET A 277 -0.40 -3.35 16.02
C MET A 277 -1.35 -2.79 17.09
N ASN A 278 -2.61 -3.26 17.11
CA ASN A 278 -3.59 -2.85 18.11
C ASN A 278 -3.14 -3.20 19.53
N LYS A 279 -2.50 -4.36 19.71
CA LYS A 279 -1.89 -4.73 20.98
C LYS A 279 -0.84 -3.71 21.44
N VAL A 280 0.10 -3.35 20.55
CA VAL A 280 1.13 -2.34 20.84
C VAL A 280 0.52 -0.97 21.14
N LEU A 281 -0.51 -0.56 20.39
CA LEU A 281 -1.19 0.70 20.64
C LEU A 281 -1.86 0.73 22.02
N LEU A 282 -2.52 -0.36 22.42
CA LEU A 282 -3.14 -0.47 23.75
C LEU A 282 -2.09 -0.41 24.87
N GLU A 283 -1.02 -1.20 24.76
CA GLU A 283 0.06 -1.26 25.75
C GLU A 283 0.76 0.11 25.97
N HIS A 284 0.74 0.97 24.95
CA HIS A 284 1.37 2.30 24.98
C HIS A 284 0.37 3.47 25.11
N GLY A 285 -0.88 3.21 25.52
CA GLY A 285 -1.88 4.26 25.82
C GLY A 285 -2.49 4.96 24.59
N TYR A 286 -2.52 4.27 23.46
CA TYR A 286 -3.13 4.68 22.20
C TYR A 286 -4.44 3.91 21.93
N GLY A 287 -5.27 3.69 22.95
CA GLY A 287 -6.54 2.95 22.83
C GLY A 287 -7.58 3.61 21.90
N ASP A 288 -7.39 4.87 21.52
CA ASP A 288 -8.17 5.61 20.54
C ASP A 288 -7.63 5.51 19.10
N PHE A 289 -6.57 4.72 18.88
CA PHE A 289 -5.89 4.51 17.59
C PHE A 289 -6.12 3.08 17.05
N LEU A 290 -7.07 2.32 17.61
CA LEU A 290 -7.31 0.94 17.18
C LEU A 290 -7.69 0.91 15.70
N ILE A 291 -6.93 0.10 14.97
CA ILE A 291 -7.07 -0.11 13.53
C ILE A 291 -8.16 -1.16 13.32
N GLN A 292 -9.19 -0.77 12.59
CA GLN A 292 -10.27 -1.63 12.14
C GLN A 292 -9.95 -2.18 10.75
N GLN A 293 -10.68 -3.21 10.33
CA GLN A 293 -10.41 -3.90 9.06
C GLN A 293 -10.63 -2.96 7.86
N GLU A 294 -11.61 -2.08 7.95
CA GLU A 294 -11.93 -1.07 6.95
C GLU A 294 -10.85 0.01 6.77
N ASP A 295 -10.04 0.27 7.80
CA ASP A 295 -8.94 1.25 7.77
C ASP A 295 -7.76 0.77 6.93
N ILE A 296 -7.67 -0.54 6.67
CA ILE A 296 -6.46 -1.14 6.15
C ILE A 296 -6.25 -0.76 4.69
N LEU A 297 -5.27 0.10 4.46
CA LEU A 297 -4.75 0.41 3.13
C LEU A 297 -3.93 -0.79 2.63
N HIS A 298 -4.44 -1.50 1.64
CA HIS A 298 -3.78 -2.65 1.03
C HIS A 298 -3.92 -2.66 -0.49
N VAL A 299 -3.08 -3.47 -1.13
CA VAL A 299 -3.13 -3.72 -2.57
C VAL A 299 -4.07 -4.87 -2.87
N SER A 300 -4.78 -4.83 -3.99
CA SER A 300 -5.83 -5.83 -4.30
C SER A 300 -5.69 -6.48 -5.68
N SER A 301 -4.81 -6.00 -6.56
CA SER A 301 -4.59 -6.60 -7.88
C SER A 301 -4.11 -8.06 -7.76
N CYS A 302 -4.50 -8.91 -8.71
CA CYS A 302 -4.17 -10.34 -8.74
C CYS A 302 -4.37 -11.03 -7.38
N PRO A 303 -5.61 -11.08 -6.83
CA PRO A 303 -5.85 -11.56 -5.46
C PRO A 303 -5.55 -13.06 -5.27
N ASP A 304 -5.43 -13.83 -6.35
CA ASP A 304 -5.17 -15.27 -6.31
C ASP A 304 -3.69 -15.66 -6.34
N VAL A 305 -2.78 -14.68 -6.44
CA VAL A 305 -1.32 -14.92 -6.39
C VAL A 305 -0.72 -14.54 -5.04
N TRP A 306 0.26 -15.32 -4.59
CA TRP A 306 0.85 -15.21 -3.25
C TRP A 306 2.26 -15.81 -3.19
N ALA A 307 2.88 -15.80 -2.00
CA ALA A 307 4.28 -16.19 -1.81
C ALA A 307 4.61 -17.62 -2.27
N ALA A 308 3.64 -18.54 -2.27
CA ALA A 308 3.87 -19.92 -2.72
C ALA A 308 3.97 -20.07 -4.24
N ASP A 309 3.58 -19.05 -5.02
CA ASP A 309 3.73 -19.08 -6.48
C ASP A 309 5.17 -18.73 -6.93
N LEU A 310 6.06 -18.40 -5.99
CA LEU A 310 7.48 -18.14 -6.25
C LEU A 310 8.25 -19.46 -6.38
N ASP A 311 8.95 -19.64 -7.50
CA ASP A 311 9.80 -20.80 -7.74
C ASP A 311 11.08 -20.76 -6.89
N ALA A 312 11.82 -21.88 -6.89
CA ALA A 312 13.04 -22.04 -6.09
C ALA A 312 14.14 -21.04 -6.47
N GLU A 313 14.24 -20.66 -7.75
CA GLU A 313 15.22 -19.69 -8.23
C GLU A 313 14.89 -18.28 -7.72
N THR A 314 13.65 -17.85 -7.88
CA THR A 314 13.15 -16.57 -7.36
C THR A 314 13.34 -16.50 -5.85
N ARG A 315 13.01 -17.56 -5.12
CA ARG A 315 13.21 -17.63 -3.66
C ARG A 315 14.68 -17.53 -3.28
N ALA A 316 15.59 -18.15 -4.03
CA ALA A 316 17.02 -18.04 -3.79
C ALA A 316 17.49 -16.58 -3.93
N LEU A 317 17.02 -15.86 -4.95
CA LEU A 317 17.32 -14.43 -5.14
C LEU A 317 16.79 -13.57 -3.98
N VAL A 318 15.55 -13.81 -3.54
CA VAL A 318 14.96 -13.10 -2.40
C VAL A 318 15.76 -13.36 -1.12
N LYS A 319 16.12 -14.62 -0.83
CA LYS A 319 16.95 -14.98 0.32
C LYS A 319 18.33 -14.33 0.27
N GLN A 320 18.91 -14.16 -0.92
CA GLN A 320 20.19 -13.46 -1.08
C GLN A 320 20.06 -11.97 -0.72
N VAL A 321 19.01 -11.28 -1.16
CA VAL A 321 18.82 -9.84 -0.91
C VAL A 321 18.37 -9.56 0.53
N TYR A 322 17.45 -10.39 1.06
CA TYR A 322 16.74 -10.15 2.32
C TYR A 322 17.15 -11.09 3.45
N ALA A 323 18.35 -11.69 3.41
CA ALA A 323 18.81 -12.63 4.45
C ALA A 323 18.65 -12.11 5.89
N ARG A 324 19.02 -10.85 6.14
CA ARG A 324 18.90 -10.20 7.46
C ARG A 324 17.45 -10.00 7.90
N ASP A 325 16.51 -9.81 6.97
CA ASP A 325 15.10 -9.66 7.30
C ASP A 325 14.53 -10.98 7.85
N PHE A 326 14.90 -12.12 7.24
CA PHE A 326 14.54 -13.44 7.77
C PHE A 326 15.13 -13.68 9.17
N GLU A 327 16.35 -13.22 9.43
CA GLU A 327 16.97 -13.32 10.76
C GLU A 327 16.22 -12.48 11.79
N LEU A 328 15.76 -11.28 11.42
CA LEU A 328 14.94 -10.45 12.29
C LEU A 328 13.58 -11.09 12.59
N LEU A 329 12.93 -11.71 11.60
CA LEU A 329 11.67 -12.42 11.81
C LEU A 329 11.82 -13.60 12.78
N CYS A 330 12.88 -14.40 12.60
CA CYS A 330 13.21 -15.49 13.53
C CYS A 330 13.50 -14.96 14.93
N LYS A 331 14.33 -13.92 15.05
CA LYS A 331 14.73 -13.33 16.33
C LYS A 331 13.55 -12.76 17.11
N HIS A 332 12.64 -12.04 16.45
CA HIS A 332 11.59 -11.29 17.13
C HIS A 332 10.28 -12.06 17.26
N PHE A 333 9.98 -12.98 16.35
CA PHE A 333 8.68 -13.66 16.29
C PHE A 333 8.78 -15.19 16.17
N GLY A 334 9.97 -15.77 16.14
CA GLY A 334 10.18 -17.22 16.03
C GLY A 334 9.94 -17.80 14.63
N TYR A 335 9.73 -16.97 13.61
CA TYR A 335 9.57 -17.40 12.22
C TYR A 335 10.93 -17.71 11.59
N CYS A 336 11.45 -18.90 11.88
CA CYS A 336 12.82 -19.30 11.50
C CYS A 336 12.90 -20.11 10.21
N ASP A 337 11.78 -20.61 9.69
CA ASP A 337 11.76 -21.30 8.41
C ASP A 337 11.76 -20.28 7.25
N ARG A 338 12.87 -20.29 6.48
CA ARG A 338 13.06 -19.40 5.32
C ARG A 338 12.34 -19.89 4.06
N GLU A 339 11.73 -21.08 4.10
CA GLU A 339 10.93 -21.63 3.01
C GLU A 339 9.43 -21.48 3.25
N GLU A 340 9.01 -21.09 4.46
CA GLU A 340 7.60 -20.94 4.83
C GLU A 340 6.86 -19.99 3.89
N ASN A 341 5.65 -20.39 3.51
CA ASN A 341 4.74 -19.53 2.76
C ASN A 341 3.95 -18.63 3.72
N CYS A 342 3.93 -17.33 3.43
CA CYS A 342 3.20 -16.37 4.24
C CYS A 342 2.13 -15.65 3.40
N CYS A 343 0.96 -15.44 4.00
CA CYS A 343 -0.03 -14.45 3.58
C CYS A 343 -0.74 -13.91 4.83
N ILE A 344 -1.23 -12.67 4.78
CA ILE A 344 -1.80 -11.98 5.94
C ILE A 344 -3.32 -12.17 5.93
N TYR A 345 -3.78 -13.25 6.55
CA TYR A 345 -5.17 -13.73 6.40
C TYR A 345 -6.24 -12.81 7.00
N GLN A 346 -5.87 -11.97 7.96
CA GLN A 346 -6.79 -11.00 8.58
C GLN A 346 -7.06 -9.79 7.69
N VAL A 347 -6.22 -9.56 6.67
CA VAL A 347 -6.40 -8.47 5.72
C VAL A 347 -7.15 -8.97 4.48
N PRO A 348 -8.29 -8.36 4.12
CA PRO A 348 -9.07 -8.75 2.95
C PRO A 348 -8.23 -8.85 1.69
N ALA A 349 -8.47 -9.91 0.90
CA ALA A 349 -7.79 -10.17 -0.37
C ALA A 349 -6.25 -10.31 -0.30
N MET A 350 -5.60 -10.29 0.87
CA MET A 350 -4.15 -10.52 0.97
C MET A 350 -3.78 -11.99 0.84
N CYS A 351 -4.71 -12.90 1.19
CA CYS A 351 -4.61 -14.32 0.91
C CYS A 351 -5.56 -14.73 -0.23
N PRO A 352 -5.14 -15.62 -1.13
CA PRO A 352 -6.04 -16.24 -2.11
C PRO A 352 -7.25 -16.90 -1.45
N ALA A 353 -8.44 -16.70 -2.01
CA ALA A 353 -9.69 -17.24 -1.46
C ALA A 353 -9.67 -18.78 -1.35
N LYS A 354 -8.90 -19.45 -2.22
CA LYS A 354 -8.68 -20.91 -2.19
C LYS A 354 -8.03 -21.40 -0.90
N LEU A 355 -7.17 -20.60 -0.26
CA LEU A 355 -6.53 -20.96 1.01
C LEU A 355 -7.53 -20.87 2.17
N ILE A 356 -8.30 -19.78 2.21
CA ILE A 356 -9.31 -19.57 3.25
C ILE A 356 -10.35 -20.71 3.24
N LYS A 357 -10.83 -21.09 2.04
CA LYS A 357 -11.77 -22.20 1.88
C LYS A 357 -11.21 -23.56 2.31
N ALA A 358 -9.89 -23.74 2.25
CA ALA A 358 -9.23 -24.97 2.68
C ALA A 358 -9.05 -25.06 4.21
N GLY A 359 -9.63 -24.13 4.99
CA GLY A 359 -9.48 -24.09 6.44
C GLY A 359 -8.14 -23.53 6.90
N TYR A 360 -7.48 -22.74 6.05
CA TYR A 360 -6.25 -22.04 6.44
C TYR A 360 -6.58 -20.92 7.43
N GLU A 361 -6.43 -21.21 8.72
CA GLU A 361 -6.57 -20.26 9.84
C GLU A 361 -5.23 -19.55 10.16
N GLY A 362 -4.31 -19.44 9.21
CA GLY A 362 -3.01 -18.79 9.44
C GLY A 362 -2.03 -19.59 10.31
N ARG A 363 -2.23 -20.91 10.43
CA ARG A 363 -1.21 -21.80 11.01
C ARG A 363 -0.09 -22.02 9.99
N PRO A 364 1.18 -22.20 10.41
CA PRO A 364 2.27 -22.53 9.50
C PRO A 364 1.88 -23.74 8.64
N LEU A 365 1.98 -23.62 7.30
CA LEU A 365 1.76 -24.72 6.35
C LEU A 365 2.95 -25.68 6.32
#